data_AF-A0A1T4NN13-F1
#
_entry.id   AF-A0A1T4NN13-F1
#
_cell.length_a   1.000
_cell.length_b   1.000
_cell.length_c   1.000
_cell.angle_alpha   90.00
_cell.angle_beta   90.00
_cell.angle_gamma   90.00
#
_symmetry.space_group_name_H-M   'P 1'
#
loop_
_entity.id
_entity.type
_entity.pdbx_description
1 polymer ?
#
loop_
_entity_poly.entity_id
_entity_poly.type
_entity_poly.pdbx_seq_one_letter_code
_entity_poly.pdbx_strand_id
1 'polypeptide(L)'
;MLNWFHSRQNSLWSYIGKVLIGILIYVMVNDALDKFIAKVLTDQTEEEVHFSDVKEKGYSLTVYFMLKFIKAFFMIGLLYELMSYIKVIETDPMTTIAISSGIVLLLVIQGAFAKWAKKVIKFFHQVLKGEDIEIKDPKQINIPKLSRHSSLGNFFITLFRVVFKIAAFAIAIIIVILVNRGISYVLESKGVEIARLLRKNEYELAKETKTSFFLDEEAAGQLPIYLGEDVTVKSNGELNIIFINGTRVGINTSGRKYKFYGVAVNQTEISIKSHMYYHVDNVYKVETNTSSLFSDSYLYVNKRKNDCILVTVNNTSHRVASITYFYDYFKMAQKMKMIE
;
A
#
# COMPACT_ATOMS: atom_id res chain seq x y z
N MET A 1 20.92 18.02 25.42
CA MET A 1 19.71 17.24 25.72
C MET A 1 19.15 16.69 24.40
N LEU A 2 19.91 15.75 23.83
CA LEU A 2 19.75 15.16 22.50
C LEU A 2 20.05 13.67 22.64
N ASN A 3 19.35 12.84 21.87
CA ASN A 3 19.44 11.38 21.79
C ASN A 3 18.67 10.59 22.87
N TRP A 4 17.36 10.57 22.71
CA TRP A 4 16.54 9.44 23.17
C TRP A 4 15.63 8.97 22.04
N PHE A 5 16.21 8.76 20.85
CA PHE A 5 15.56 8.01 19.78
C PHE A 5 15.78 6.52 20.08
N HIS A 6 14.72 5.84 20.45
CA HIS A 6 14.73 4.42 20.77
C HIS A 6 15.13 3.56 19.58
N SER A 7 16.36 3.06 19.65
CA SER A 7 16.91 1.97 18.86
C SER A 7 16.21 0.63 19.20
N ARG A 8 14.98 0.46 18.70
CA ARG A 8 14.40 -0.86 18.36
C ARG A 8 14.04 -0.94 16.88
N GLN A 9 14.78 -0.21 16.04
CA GLN A 9 14.75 -0.44 14.61
C GLN A 9 15.26 -1.85 14.36
N ASN A 10 14.37 -2.76 13.94
CA ASN A 10 14.79 -3.90 13.12
C ASN A 10 15.73 -3.32 12.06
N SER A 11 17.00 -3.69 12.09
CA SER A 11 18.00 -3.10 11.20
C SER A 11 17.50 -3.25 9.76
N LEU A 12 17.82 -2.28 8.90
CA LEU A 12 17.48 -2.33 7.47
C LEU A 12 17.93 -3.67 6.83
N TRP A 13 19.02 -4.25 7.36
CA TRP A 13 19.49 -5.60 7.05
C TRP A 13 18.52 -6.74 7.40
N SER A 14 17.76 -6.64 8.48
CA SER A 14 16.72 -7.61 8.84
C SER A 14 15.58 -7.61 7.82
N TYR A 15 15.15 -6.43 7.36
CA TYR A 15 14.12 -6.33 6.31
C TYR A 15 14.63 -6.85 4.97
N ILE A 16 15.85 -6.48 4.57
CA ILE A 16 16.49 -7.01 3.35
C ILE A 16 16.60 -8.53 3.42
N GLY A 17 17.06 -9.09 4.55
CA GLY A 17 17.17 -10.54 4.73
C GLY A 17 15.83 -11.26 4.59
N LYS A 18 14.76 -10.73 5.20
CA LYS A 18 13.41 -11.30 5.07
C LYS A 18 12.88 -11.25 3.64
N VAL A 19 13.13 -10.15 2.92
CA VAL A 19 12.75 -10.02 1.50
C VAL A 19 13.50 -11.03 0.64
N LEU A 20 14.81 -11.19 0.83
CA LEU A 20 15.62 -12.16 0.09
C LEU A 20 15.15 -13.61 0.34
N ILE A 21 14.86 -13.96 1.59
CA ILE A 21 14.29 -15.28 1.93
C ILE A 21 12.93 -15.47 1.26
N GLY A 22 12.06 -14.45 1.27
CA GLY A 22 10.77 -14.52 0.61
C GLY A 22 10.88 -14.72 -0.90
N ILE A 23 11.80 -14.03 -1.57
CA ILE A 23 12.09 -14.21 -3.00
C ILE A 23 12.57 -15.65 -3.25
N LEU A 24 13.48 -16.16 -2.43
CA LEU A 24 14.01 -17.52 -2.57
C LEU A 24 12.90 -18.58 -2.43
N ILE A 25 12.05 -18.46 -1.40
CA ILE A 25 10.89 -19.34 -1.22
C ILE A 25 9.95 -19.26 -2.41
N TYR A 26 9.63 -18.06 -2.89
CA TYR A 26 8.75 -17.86 -4.04
C TYR A 26 9.29 -18.55 -5.30
N VAL A 27 10.59 -18.39 -5.59
CA VAL A 27 11.24 -19.03 -6.74
C VAL A 27 11.24 -20.55 -6.60
N MET A 28 11.58 -21.09 -5.42
CA MET A 28 11.58 -22.53 -5.17
C MET A 28 10.19 -23.16 -5.35
N VAL A 29 9.14 -22.52 -4.82
CA VAL A 29 7.76 -23.00 -4.97
C VAL A 29 7.30 -22.89 -6.42
N ASN A 30 7.64 -21.80 -7.12
CA ASN A 30 7.31 -21.66 -8.54
C ASN A 30 7.92 -22.78 -9.39
N ASP A 31 9.20 -23.10 -9.17
CA ASP A 31 9.91 -24.17 -9.89
C ASP A 31 9.34 -25.56 -9.55
N ALA A 32 9.06 -25.82 -8.27
CA ALA A 32 8.41 -27.06 -7.84
C ALA A 32 7.03 -27.25 -8.48
N LEU A 33 6.24 -26.18 -8.59
CA LEU A 33 4.94 -26.22 -9.27
C LEU A 33 5.08 -26.42 -10.78
N ASP A 34 6.07 -25.83 -11.44
CA ASP A 34 6.32 -26.09 -12.87
C ASP A 34 6.72 -27.55 -13.11
N LYS A 35 7.61 -28.12 -12.29
CA LYS A 35 7.98 -29.54 -12.34
C LYS A 35 6.79 -30.46 -12.05
N PHE A 36 5.94 -30.11 -11.09
CA PHE A 36 4.71 -30.85 -10.81
C PHE A 36 3.76 -30.84 -12.01
N ILE A 37 3.53 -29.68 -12.61
CA ILE A 37 2.70 -29.55 -13.81
C ILE A 37 3.28 -30.36 -14.96
N ALA A 38 4.60 -30.29 -15.17
CA ALA A 38 5.27 -31.07 -16.19
C ALA A 38 5.04 -32.57 -15.98
N LYS A 39 5.27 -33.06 -14.75
CA LYS A 39 5.06 -34.45 -14.37
C LYS A 39 3.61 -34.91 -14.57
N VAL A 40 2.63 -34.09 -14.19
CA VAL A 40 1.20 -34.43 -14.38
C VAL A 40 0.82 -34.49 -15.87
N LEU A 41 1.44 -33.65 -16.71
CA LEU A 41 1.11 -33.58 -18.13
C LEU A 41 1.86 -34.62 -18.98
N THR A 42 3.12 -34.90 -18.65
CA THR A 42 4.00 -35.75 -19.49
C THR A 42 4.29 -37.11 -18.89
N ASP A 43 3.94 -37.34 -17.63
CA ASP A 43 4.13 -38.57 -16.84
C ASP A 43 5.60 -39.04 -16.71
N GLN A 44 6.57 -38.34 -17.32
CA GLN A 44 7.95 -38.83 -17.45
C GLN A 44 9.06 -37.75 -17.44
N THR A 45 8.76 -36.47 -17.67
CA THR A 45 9.82 -35.44 -17.81
C THR A 45 9.71 -34.31 -16.79
N GLU A 46 10.83 -33.94 -16.16
CA GLU A 46 10.95 -32.73 -15.32
C GLU A 46 11.15 -31.44 -16.15
N GLU A 47 11.22 -31.57 -17.48
CA GLU A 47 11.38 -30.42 -18.38
C GLU A 47 10.15 -29.53 -18.42
N GLU A 48 10.38 -28.22 -18.49
CA GLU A 48 9.31 -27.22 -18.47
C GLU A 48 8.40 -27.37 -19.71
N VAL A 49 7.12 -27.67 -19.47
CA VAL A 49 6.14 -27.85 -20.56
C VAL A 49 5.70 -26.50 -21.10
N HIS A 50 5.99 -26.26 -22.38
CA HIS A 50 5.49 -25.09 -23.11
C HIS A 50 4.19 -25.40 -23.84
N PHE A 51 3.43 -24.34 -24.14
CA PHE A 51 2.17 -24.44 -24.88
C PHE A 51 2.33 -25.08 -26.28
N SER A 52 3.49 -24.93 -26.91
CA SER A 52 3.84 -25.62 -28.16
C SER A 52 3.77 -27.14 -28.00
N ASP A 53 4.28 -27.63 -26.88
CA ASP A 53 4.48 -29.05 -26.63
C ASP A 53 3.13 -29.71 -26.31
N VAL A 54 2.22 -28.96 -25.69
CA VAL A 54 0.81 -29.36 -25.48
C VAL A 54 0.11 -29.60 -26.81
N LYS A 55 0.35 -28.75 -27.80
CA LYS A 55 -0.28 -28.84 -29.12
C LYS A 55 0.32 -29.95 -29.99
N GLU A 56 1.64 -30.15 -29.91
CA GLU A 56 2.35 -31.16 -30.70
C GLU A 56 2.20 -32.58 -30.13
N LYS A 57 2.21 -32.75 -28.80
CA LYS A 57 2.15 -34.07 -28.15
C LYS A 57 0.73 -34.53 -27.80
N GLY A 58 -0.30 -33.78 -28.20
CA GLY A 58 -1.70 -34.16 -28.03
C GLY A 58 -2.22 -34.12 -26.58
N TYR A 59 -1.56 -33.36 -25.69
CA TYR A 59 -2.02 -33.20 -24.32
C TYR A 59 -3.33 -32.39 -24.27
N SER A 60 -4.17 -32.67 -23.27
CA SER A 60 -5.43 -31.93 -23.09
C SER A 60 -5.14 -30.45 -22.76
N LEU A 61 -5.44 -29.58 -23.73
CA LEU A 61 -5.31 -28.13 -23.61
C LEU A 61 -6.00 -27.59 -22.35
N THR A 62 -7.18 -28.15 -22.05
CA THR A 62 -8.00 -27.80 -20.88
C THR A 62 -7.29 -28.13 -19.57
N VAL A 63 -6.62 -29.28 -19.49
CA VAL A 63 -5.86 -29.69 -18.30
C VAL A 63 -4.63 -28.79 -18.11
N TYR A 64 -3.91 -28.45 -19.19
CA TYR A 64 -2.79 -27.51 -19.12
C TYR A 64 -3.23 -26.13 -18.60
N PHE A 65 -4.33 -25.57 -19.13
CA PHE A 65 -4.84 -24.28 -18.67
C PHE A 65 -5.33 -24.33 -17.22
N MET A 66 -6.04 -25.40 -16.82
CA MET A 66 -6.49 -25.59 -15.44
C MET A 66 -5.30 -25.64 -14.47
N LEU A 67 -4.25 -26.40 -14.79
CA LEU A 67 -3.05 -26.51 -13.96
C LEU A 67 -2.28 -25.19 -13.87
N LYS A 68 -2.14 -24.45 -14.97
CA LYS A 68 -1.51 -23.11 -14.94
C LYS A 68 -2.36 -22.11 -14.16
N PHE A 69 -3.69 -22.20 -14.19
CA PHE A 69 -4.57 -21.39 -13.36
C PHE A 69 -4.43 -21.70 -11.88
N ILE A 70 -4.42 -22.99 -11.50
CA ILE A 70 -4.18 -23.44 -10.13
C ILE A 70 -2.82 -22.94 -9.63
N LYS A 71 -1.76 -23.08 -10.44
CA LYS A 71 -0.44 -22.52 -10.11
C LYS A 71 -0.53 -21.02 -9.84
N ALA A 72 -1.16 -20.25 -10.73
CA ALA A 72 -1.29 -18.81 -10.54
C ALA A 72 -2.00 -18.46 -9.22
N PHE A 73 -3.06 -19.19 -8.87
CA PHE A 73 -3.77 -19.02 -7.61
C PHE A 73 -2.86 -19.30 -6.39
N PHE A 74 -2.11 -20.41 -6.40
CA PHE A 74 -1.14 -20.73 -5.35
C PHE A 74 -0.04 -19.68 -5.23
N MET A 75 0.50 -19.20 -6.35
CA MET A 75 1.55 -18.18 -6.35
C MET A 75 1.05 -16.83 -5.82
N ILE A 76 -0.22 -16.48 -6.07
CA ILE A 76 -0.86 -15.28 -5.48
C ILE A 76 -1.02 -15.44 -3.97
N GLY A 77 -1.51 -16.60 -3.50
CA GLY A 77 -1.64 -16.90 -2.08
C GLY A 77 -0.29 -16.86 -1.35
N LEU A 78 0.74 -17.47 -1.93
CA LEU A 78 2.10 -17.43 -1.40
C LEU A 78 2.65 -16.01 -1.33
N LEU A 79 2.42 -15.20 -2.37
CA LEU A 79 2.84 -13.80 -2.39
C LEU A 79 2.16 -13.00 -1.26
N TYR A 80 0.88 -13.24 -1.01
CA TYR A 80 0.14 -12.63 0.09
C TYR A 80 0.74 -13.01 1.46
N GLU A 81 0.97 -14.31 1.70
CA GLU A 81 1.57 -14.79 2.94
C GLU A 81 2.98 -14.23 3.16
N LEU A 82 3.81 -14.18 2.11
CA LEU A 82 5.13 -13.58 2.18
C LEU A 82 5.05 -12.08 2.51
N MET A 83 4.13 -11.34 1.89
CA MET A 83 3.94 -9.91 2.21
C MET A 83 3.46 -9.69 3.66
N SER A 84 2.57 -10.55 4.15
CA SER A 84 2.11 -10.56 5.55
C SER A 84 3.27 -10.86 6.52
N TYR A 85 4.07 -11.88 6.23
CA TYR A 85 5.19 -12.32 7.06
C TYR A 85 6.30 -11.27 7.19
N ILE A 86 6.61 -10.54 6.11
CA ILE A 86 7.64 -9.50 6.14
C ILE A 86 7.15 -8.27 6.97
N LYS A 87 5.87 -8.23 7.39
CA LYS A 87 5.23 -7.09 8.08
C LYS A 87 5.47 -5.76 7.35
N VAL A 88 5.66 -5.82 6.03
CA VAL A 88 6.03 -4.63 5.24
C VAL A 88 4.83 -3.72 5.06
N ILE A 89 3.60 -4.25 5.16
CA ILE A 89 2.45 -3.37 5.19
C ILE A 89 1.32 -3.87 6.10
N GLU A 90 1.04 -3.15 7.19
CA GLU A 90 -0.32 -3.04 7.77
C GLU A 90 -1.21 -2.22 6.82
N THR A 91 -1.34 -2.72 5.59
CA THR A 91 -2.19 -2.12 4.58
C THR A 91 -3.39 -3.02 4.44
N ASP A 92 -4.55 -2.36 4.38
CA ASP A 92 -5.83 -2.94 3.99
C ASP A 92 -5.60 -4.11 3.02
N PRO A 93 -6.04 -5.34 3.36
CA PRO A 93 -5.85 -6.54 2.56
C PRO A 93 -6.19 -6.32 1.08
N MET A 94 -7.18 -5.47 0.78
CA MET A 94 -7.57 -5.13 -0.60
C MET A 94 -6.48 -4.37 -1.35
N THR A 95 -5.73 -3.50 -0.67
CA THR A 95 -4.62 -2.75 -1.26
C THR A 95 -3.42 -3.66 -1.51
N THR A 96 -3.11 -4.55 -0.57
CA THR A 96 -2.07 -5.58 -0.73
C THR A 96 -2.38 -6.52 -1.89
N ILE A 97 -3.63 -6.96 -2.01
CA ILE A 97 -4.13 -7.77 -3.13
C ILE A 97 -4.04 -6.99 -4.45
N ALA A 98 -4.40 -5.71 -4.48
CA ALA A 98 -4.31 -4.89 -5.69
C ALA A 98 -2.86 -4.68 -6.17
N ILE A 99 -1.93 -4.42 -5.25
CA ILE A 99 -0.51 -4.25 -5.60
C ILE A 99 0.12 -5.58 -6.03
N SER A 100 -0.13 -6.66 -5.29
CA SER A 100 0.39 -8.00 -5.62
C SER A 100 -0.18 -8.52 -6.95
N SER A 101 -1.49 -8.37 -7.18
CA SER A 101 -2.10 -8.71 -8.48
C SER A 101 -1.57 -7.83 -9.61
N GLY A 102 -1.30 -6.55 -9.37
CA GLY A 102 -0.63 -5.66 -10.33
C GLY A 102 0.79 -6.11 -10.70
N ILE A 103 1.59 -6.53 -9.71
CA ILE A 103 2.94 -7.06 -9.94
C ILE A 103 2.87 -8.39 -10.71
N VAL A 104 1.96 -9.29 -10.34
CA VAL A 104 1.75 -10.57 -11.06
C VAL A 104 1.30 -10.31 -12.50
N LEU A 105 0.37 -9.35 -12.71
CA LEU A 105 -0.06 -8.95 -14.05
C LEU A 105 1.12 -8.39 -14.87
N LEU A 106 1.97 -7.56 -14.27
CA LEU A 106 3.18 -7.05 -14.92
C LEU A 106 4.15 -8.17 -15.30
N LEU A 107 4.36 -9.17 -14.44
CA LEU A 107 5.20 -10.33 -14.74
C LEU A 107 4.61 -11.21 -15.85
N VAL A 108 3.29 -11.41 -15.85
CA VAL A 108 2.57 -12.15 -16.91
C VAL A 108 2.66 -11.39 -18.24
N ILE A 109 2.45 -10.07 -18.23
CA ILE A 109 2.62 -9.20 -19.40
C ILE A 109 4.07 -9.23 -19.88
N GLN A 110 5.06 -9.19 -18.98
CA GLN A 110 6.47 -9.29 -19.33
C GLN A 110 6.80 -10.62 -20.02
N GLY A 111 6.23 -11.73 -19.54
CA GLY A 111 6.35 -13.05 -20.19
C GLY A 111 5.66 -13.12 -21.56
N ALA A 112 4.45 -12.58 -21.68
CA ALA A 112 3.74 -12.50 -22.96
C ALA A 112 4.45 -11.59 -23.97
N PHE A 113 4.99 -10.46 -23.50
CA PHE A 113 5.74 -9.51 -24.28
C PHE A 113 7.11 -10.07 -24.70
N ALA A 114 7.80 -10.81 -23.84
CA ALA A 114 9.02 -11.53 -24.21
C ALA A 114 8.77 -12.60 -25.28
N LYS A 115 7.63 -13.30 -25.24
CA LYS A 115 7.21 -14.25 -26.29
C LYS A 115 6.88 -13.54 -27.61
N TRP A 116 6.16 -12.42 -27.55
CA TRP A 116 5.88 -11.59 -28.72
C TRP A 116 7.17 -11.04 -29.33
N ALA A 117 8.07 -10.50 -28.50
CA ALA A 117 9.39 -10.04 -28.92
C ALA A 117 10.21 -11.17 -29.56
N LYS A 118 10.21 -12.39 -29.00
CA LYS A 118 10.86 -13.56 -29.62
C LYS A 118 10.24 -13.93 -30.97
N LYS A 119 8.90 -13.86 -31.11
CA LYS A 119 8.21 -14.11 -32.40
C LYS A 119 8.55 -13.03 -33.44
N VAL A 120 8.58 -11.78 -33.03
CA VAL A 120 8.97 -10.65 -33.87
C VAL A 120 10.44 -10.80 -34.29
N ILE A 121 11.34 -11.14 -33.37
CA ILE A 121 12.75 -11.42 -33.68
C ILE A 121 12.89 -12.61 -34.62
N LYS A 122 12.14 -13.71 -34.42
CA LYS A 122 12.15 -14.87 -35.34
C LYS A 122 11.64 -14.50 -36.73
N PHE A 123 10.53 -13.76 -36.80
CA PHE A 123 9.97 -13.25 -38.06
C PHE A 123 10.98 -12.38 -38.79
N PHE A 124 11.60 -11.42 -38.08
CA PHE A 124 12.66 -10.60 -38.65
C PHE A 124 13.89 -11.42 -39.03
N HIS A 125 14.27 -12.44 -38.26
CA HIS A 125 15.41 -13.30 -38.59
C HIS A 125 15.15 -14.16 -39.84
N GLN A 126 13.92 -14.62 -40.04
CA GLN A 126 13.49 -15.33 -41.26
C GLN A 126 13.47 -14.39 -42.47
N VAL A 127 12.91 -13.19 -42.31
CA VAL A 127 12.94 -12.13 -43.34
C VAL A 127 14.39 -11.68 -43.64
N LEU A 128 15.28 -11.63 -42.64
CA LEU A 128 16.70 -11.24 -42.76
C LEU A 128 17.58 -12.33 -43.37
N LYS A 129 17.16 -13.60 -43.34
CA LYS A 129 17.89 -14.74 -43.94
C LYS A 129 17.58 -14.95 -45.42
N GLY A 130 16.54 -14.30 -45.95
CA GLY A 130 16.13 -14.48 -47.35
C GLY A 130 15.63 -15.90 -47.65
N GLU A 131 15.16 -16.63 -46.64
CA GLU A 131 14.37 -17.84 -46.86
C GLU A 131 13.03 -17.42 -47.46
N ASP A 132 12.68 -17.98 -48.62
CA ASP A 132 11.39 -17.73 -49.26
C ASP A 132 10.28 -18.20 -48.30
N ILE A 133 9.61 -17.24 -47.70
CA ILE A 133 8.41 -17.50 -46.92
C ILE A 133 7.33 -17.86 -47.95
N GLU A 134 6.99 -19.14 -48.07
CA GLU A 134 5.78 -19.56 -48.79
C GLU A 134 4.56 -19.01 -48.04
N ILE A 135 4.24 -17.76 -48.32
CA ILE A 135 2.96 -17.15 -47.98
C ILE A 135 1.97 -17.74 -48.98
N LYS A 136 1.07 -18.61 -48.51
CA LYS A 136 0.11 -19.36 -49.35
C LYS A 136 -0.90 -18.51 -50.14
N ASP A 137 -0.84 -17.17 -50.06
CA ASP A 137 -1.32 -16.30 -51.14
C ASP A 137 -0.75 -14.86 -50.99
N PRO A 138 0.22 -14.42 -51.82
CA PRO A 138 0.93 -13.15 -51.70
C PRO A 138 0.75 -12.22 -52.92
N LYS A 139 -0.42 -12.20 -53.57
CA LYS A 139 -0.62 -11.26 -54.67
C LYS A 139 -0.76 -9.82 -54.14
N GLN A 140 0.32 -9.07 -54.34
CA GLN A 140 0.41 -7.59 -54.42
C GLN A 140 0.85 -6.78 -53.19
N ILE A 141 2.02 -7.06 -52.60
CA ILE A 141 2.82 -5.95 -52.06
C ILE A 141 4.29 -6.15 -52.44
N ASN A 142 4.73 -5.38 -53.45
CA ASN A 142 6.13 -5.32 -53.87
C ASN A 142 6.87 -4.36 -52.91
N ILE A 143 7.26 -4.86 -51.74
CA ILE A 143 8.06 -4.06 -50.80
C ILE A 143 9.51 -4.03 -51.33
N PRO A 144 10.08 -2.86 -51.67
CA PRO A 144 11.46 -2.78 -52.12
C PRO A 144 12.39 -3.38 -51.07
N LYS A 145 13.29 -4.26 -51.54
CA LYS A 145 14.17 -5.13 -50.74
C LYS A 145 14.77 -4.42 -49.51
N LEU A 146 14.18 -4.66 -48.33
CA LEU A 146 14.82 -4.46 -47.02
C LEU A 146 15.88 -5.55 -46.78
N SER A 147 16.89 -5.64 -47.65
CA SER A 147 17.99 -6.56 -47.43
C SER A 147 18.86 -6.08 -46.27
N ARG A 148 19.42 -7.04 -45.50
CA ARG A 148 20.28 -6.86 -44.33
C ARG A 148 21.53 -6.00 -44.57
N HIS A 149 21.89 -5.78 -45.84
CA HIS A 149 23.06 -5.01 -46.27
C HIS A 149 22.70 -3.62 -46.84
N SER A 150 21.42 -3.25 -46.90
CA SER A 150 21.03 -1.90 -47.30
C SER A 150 21.15 -0.93 -46.12
N SER A 151 21.58 0.30 -46.39
CA SER A 151 21.66 1.39 -45.41
C SER A 151 20.31 1.65 -44.73
N LEU A 152 19.21 1.48 -45.47
CA LEU A 152 17.83 1.60 -44.99
C LEU A 152 17.47 0.50 -43.97
N GLY A 153 17.83 -0.76 -44.22
CA GLY A 153 17.57 -1.86 -43.28
C GLY A 153 18.28 -1.68 -41.92
N ASN A 154 19.56 -1.29 -41.95
CA ASN A 154 20.31 -0.99 -40.73
C ASN A 154 19.79 0.25 -40.00
N PHE A 155 19.33 1.26 -40.74
CA PHE A 155 18.69 2.44 -40.16
C PHE A 155 17.40 2.07 -39.43
N PHE A 156 16.50 1.27 -40.03
CA PHE A 156 15.26 0.83 -39.40
C PHE A 156 15.50 -0.04 -38.16
N ILE A 157 16.48 -0.96 -38.19
CA ILE A 157 16.84 -1.79 -37.02
C ILE A 157 17.36 -0.92 -35.87
N THR A 158 18.21 0.05 -36.18
CA THR A 158 18.79 0.96 -35.18
C THR A 158 17.72 1.88 -34.61
N LEU A 159 16.86 2.44 -35.45
CA LEU A 159 15.72 3.28 -35.06
C LEU A 159 14.76 2.51 -34.15
N PHE A 160 14.33 1.31 -34.52
CA PHE A 160 13.42 0.49 -33.70
C PHE A 160 14.05 0.09 -32.36
N ARG A 161 15.33 -0.26 -32.33
CA ARG A 161 16.04 -0.60 -31.09
C ARG A 161 16.13 0.60 -30.15
N VAL A 162 16.34 1.80 -30.68
CA VAL A 162 16.36 3.06 -29.91
C VAL A 162 14.96 3.41 -29.40
N VAL A 163 13.95 3.39 -30.27
CA VAL A 163 12.55 3.68 -29.91
C VAL A 163 12.05 2.71 -28.83
N PHE A 164 12.37 1.42 -28.93
CA PHE A 164 11.97 0.43 -27.94
C PHE A 164 12.66 0.65 -26.57
N LYS A 165 13.94 1.03 -26.56
CA LYS A 165 14.65 1.39 -25.31
C LYS A 165 14.03 2.63 -24.65
N ILE A 166 13.69 3.64 -25.44
CA ILE A 166 13.04 4.88 -24.96
C ILE A 166 11.64 4.56 -24.41
N ALA A 167 10.85 3.75 -25.13
CA ALA A 167 9.51 3.35 -24.69
C ALA A 167 9.55 2.52 -23.40
N ALA A 168 10.48 1.55 -23.29
CA ALA A 168 10.67 0.76 -22.08
C ALA A 168 11.07 1.63 -20.88
N PHE A 169 11.95 2.63 -21.09
CA PHE A 169 12.35 3.58 -20.07
C PHE A 169 11.18 4.49 -19.63
N ALA A 170 10.38 4.98 -20.57
CA ALA A 170 9.19 5.78 -20.27
C ALA A 170 8.14 5.00 -19.47
N ILE A 171 7.90 3.74 -19.85
CA ILE A 171 6.99 2.84 -19.11
C ILE A 171 7.51 2.59 -17.69
N ALA A 172 8.82 2.35 -17.51
CA ALA A 172 9.42 2.18 -16.20
C ALA A 172 9.23 3.43 -15.31
N ILE A 173 9.43 4.63 -15.87
CA ILE A 173 9.16 5.89 -15.16
C ILE A 173 7.69 6.00 -14.74
N ILE A 174 6.75 5.69 -15.64
CA ILE A 174 5.30 5.73 -15.33
C ILE A 174 4.96 4.76 -14.20
N ILE A 175 5.51 3.54 -14.21
CA ILE A 175 5.32 2.55 -13.14
C ILE A 175 5.87 3.10 -11.82
N VAL A 176 7.07 3.67 -11.80
CA VAL A 176 7.64 4.28 -10.60
C VAL A 176 6.76 5.41 -10.08
N ILE A 177 6.22 6.27 -10.95
CA ILE A 177 5.30 7.35 -10.56
C ILE A 177 3.99 6.80 -9.99
N LEU A 178 3.40 5.78 -10.61
CA LEU A 178 2.15 5.17 -10.15
C LEU A 178 2.33 4.46 -8.81
N VAL A 179 3.43 3.73 -8.62
CA VAL A 179 3.79 3.09 -7.36
C VAL A 179 4.00 4.14 -6.28
N ASN A 180 4.76 5.20 -6.57
CA ASN A 180 5.04 6.26 -5.59
C ASN A 180 3.76 7.02 -5.21
N ARG A 181 2.88 7.32 -6.17
CA ARG A 181 1.57 7.96 -5.89
C ARG A 181 0.61 7.03 -5.15
N GLY A 182 0.58 5.74 -5.49
CA GLY A 182 -0.23 4.73 -4.80
C GLY A 182 0.20 4.56 -3.34
N ILE A 183 1.50 4.49 -3.11
CA ILE A 183 2.08 4.45 -1.76
C ILE A 183 1.72 5.72 -0.98
N SER A 184 1.92 6.92 -1.54
CA SER A 184 1.56 8.16 -0.83
C SER A 184 0.06 8.28 -0.55
N TYR A 185 -0.81 7.87 -1.48
CA TYR A 185 -2.26 7.92 -1.29
C TYR A 185 -2.76 6.98 -0.18
N VAL A 186 -2.09 5.84 0.00
CA VAL A 186 -2.44 4.84 1.02
C VAL A 186 -1.78 5.17 2.36
N LEU A 187 -0.58 5.75 2.34
CA LEU A 187 0.20 6.04 3.54
C LEU A 187 -0.19 7.35 4.21
N GLU A 188 -0.59 8.38 3.46
CA GLU A 188 -0.97 9.67 4.05
C GLU A 188 -2.47 9.91 3.93
N SER A 189 -3.17 9.86 5.07
CA SER A 189 -4.58 10.22 5.06
C SER A 189 -4.75 11.69 4.65
N LYS A 190 -5.56 11.92 3.61
CA LYS A 190 -5.96 13.26 3.12
C LYS A 190 -7.20 13.81 3.82
N GLY A 191 -7.59 13.28 4.98
CA GLY A 191 -8.79 13.67 5.73
C GLY A 191 -9.11 15.18 5.70
N VAL A 192 -10.40 15.49 5.77
CA VAL A 192 -10.91 16.86 5.75
C VAL A 192 -10.48 17.56 7.03
N GLU A 193 -9.88 18.74 6.88
CA GLU A 193 -9.49 19.58 8.01
C GLU A 193 -10.73 20.14 8.71
N ILE A 194 -10.89 19.84 10.00
CA ILE A 194 -12.04 20.27 10.80
C ILE A 194 -11.67 21.09 12.03
N ALA A 195 -10.42 21.56 12.18
CA ALA A 195 -10.00 22.40 13.31
C ALA A 195 -10.95 23.57 13.59
N ARG A 196 -11.48 24.22 12.52
CA ARG A 196 -12.45 25.33 12.65
C ARG A 196 -13.81 24.92 13.22
N LEU A 197 -14.15 23.64 13.15
CA LEU A 197 -15.42 23.08 13.59
C LEU A 197 -15.36 22.54 15.00
N LEU A 198 -14.15 22.24 15.51
CA LEU A 198 -14.01 21.59 16.80
C LEU A 198 -14.75 22.39 17.88
N ARG A 199 -14.59 23.70 17.95
CA ARG A 199 -15.25 24.55 18.97
C ARG A 199 -16.76 24.78 18.77
N LYS A 200 -17.36 24.37 17.65
CA LYS A 200 -18.79 24.56 17.37
C LYS A 200 -19.65 23.56 18.14
N ASN A 201 -20.90 23.89 18.44
CA ASN A 201 -21.82 22.95 19.10
C ASN A 201 -22.09 21.67 18.25
N GLU A 202 -22.68 20.65 18.87
CA GLU A 202 -22.97 19.35 18.22
C GLU A 202 -23.82 19.52 16.94
N TYR A 203 -24.84 20.37 16.97
CA TYR A 203 -25.73 20.60 15.83
C TYR A 203 -24.99 21.21 14.63
N GLU A 204 -24.17 22.24 14.86
CA GLU A 204 -23.36 22.88 13.83
C GLU A 204 -22.29 21.95 13.27
N LEU A 205 -21.63 21.18 14.15
CA LEU A 205 -20.67 20.17 13.74
C LEU A 205 -21.33 19.12 12.85
N ALA A 206 -22.50 18.61 13.26
CA ALA A 206 -23.30 17.64 12.51
C ALA A 206 -23.69 18.18 11.13
N LYS A 207 -24.16 19.42 11.08
CA LYS A 207 -24.58 20.10 9.84
C LYS A 207 -23.40 20.30 8.88
N GLU A 208 -22.27 20.82 9.36
CA GLU A 208 -21.11 21.09 8.50
C GLU A 208 -20.38 19.82 8.05
N THR A 209 -20.37 18.78 8.88
CA THR A 209 -19.79 17.47 8.52
C THR A 209 -20.78 16.54 7.80
N LYS A 210 -22.04 16.97 7.64
CA LYS A 210 -23.15 16.20 7.05
C LYS A 210 -23.29 14.81 7.68
N THR A 211 -23.34 14.78 9.01
CA THR A 211 -23.42 13.56 9.80
C THR A 211 -24.46 13.68 10.92
N SER A 212 -24.74 12.57 11.58
CA SER A 212 -25.61 12.49 12.75
C SER A 212 -24.86 11.75 13.85
N PHE A 213 -24.94 12.24 15.08
CA PHE A 213 -24.33 11.61 16.24
C PHE A 213 -25.36 10.83 17.04
N PHE A 214 -24.99 9.65 17.51
CA PHE A 214 -25.79 8.81 18.39
C PHE A 214 -25.00 8.49 19.67
N LEU A 215 -25.69 8.21 20.76
CA LEU A 215 -25.04 7.78 22.00
C LEU A 215 -24.36 6.42 21.77
N ASP A 216 -23.08 6.33 22.11
CA ASP A 216 -22.27 5.13 21.93
C ASP A 216 -21.59 4.81 23.27
N GLU A 217 -22.14 3.82 23.98
CA GLU A 217 -21.67 3.42 25.30
C GLU A 217 -20.30 2.74 25.24
N GLU A 218 -19.96 2.08 24.13
CA GLU A 218 -18.68 1.38 23.96
C GLU A 218 -17.55 2.34 23.57
N ALA A 219 -17.86 3.42 22.84
CA ALA A 219 -16.86 4.40 22.38
C ALA A 219 -16.10 5.07 23.54
N ALA A 220 -16.69 5.17 24.74
CA ALA A 220 -16.00 5.70 25.91
C ALA A 220 -14.79 4.83 26.30
N GLY A 221 -14.92 3.50 26.20
CA GLY A 221 -13.83 2.55 26.46
C GLY A 221 -12.74 2.53 25.39
N GLN A 222 -13.02 3.09 24.21
CA GLN A 222 -12.07 3.18 23.09
C GLN A 222 -11.24 4.47 23.09
N LEU A 223 -11.52 5.39 24.01
CA LEU A 223 -10.72 6.61 24.16
C LEU A 223 -9.28 6.26 24.58
N PRO A 224 -8.26 6.99 24.09
CA PRO A 224 -6.86 6.68 24.36
C PRO A 224 -6.44 6.87 25.82
N ILE A 225 -7.27 7.53 26.62
CA ILE A 225 -7.03 7.88 28.02
C ILE A 225 -8.28 7.63 28.85
N TYR A 226 -8.10 7.24 30.11
CA TYR A 226 -9.20 7.21 31.07
C TYR A 226 -9.60 8.64 31.46
N LEU A 227 -10.89 8.96 31.36
CA LEU A 227 -11.42 10.27 31.76
C LEU A 227 -12.31 10.23 33.02
N GLY A 228 -12.49 9.05 33.62
CA GLY A 228 -13.37 8.80 34.76
C GLY A 228 -14.63 7.99 34.40
N GLU A 229 -15.51 7.79 35.38
CA GLU A 229 -16.75 7.00 35.23
C GLU A 229 -17.88 7.79 34.55
N ASP A 230 -17.95 9.11 34.73
CA ASP A 230 -19.03 9.95 34.19
C ASP A 230 -18.82 10.43 32.74
N VAL A 231 -18.18 9.59 31.93
CA VAL A 231 -17.83 9.91 30.55
C VAL A 231 -18.88 9.32 29.61
N THR A 232 -19.52 10.17 28.81
CA THR A 232 -20.41 9.73 27.73
C THR A 232 -19.86 10.19 26.39
N VAL A 233 -20.03 9.35 25.36
CA VAL A 233 -19.56 9.63 24.01
C VAL A 233 -20.74 9.58 23.05
N LYS A 234 -20.85 10.62 22.21
CA LYS A 234 -21.72 10.58 21.04
C LYS A 234 -20.88 10.39 19.79
N SER A 235 -21.13 9.32 19.05
CA SER A 235 -20.33 8.86 17.93
C SER A 235 -21.12 8.92 16.62
N ASN A 236 -20.39 9.05 15.50
CA ASN A 236 -20.90 8.70 14.17
C ASN A 236 -20.08 7.56 13.52
N GLY A 237 -19.27 6.86 14.31
CA GLY A 237 -18.30 5.84 13.89
C GLY A 237 -16.89 6.38 13.59
N GLU A 238 -16.73 7.66 13.29
CA GLU A 238 -15.41 8.25 12.95
C GLU A 238 -15.03 9.48 13.80
N LEU A 239 -16.02 10.25 14.23
CA LEU A 239 -15.92 11.38 15.15
C LEU A 239 -16.70 11.07 16.42
N ASN A 240 -16.02 11.27 17.53
CA ASN A 240 -16.52 11.03 18.87
C ASN A 240 -16.59 12.35 19.61
N ILE A 241 -17.78 12.79 20.01
CA ILE A 241 -17.97 13.94 20.88
C ILE A 241 -17.95 13.45 22.32
N ILE A 242 -17.04 13.98 23.12
CA ILE A 242 -16.79 13.52 24.49
C ILE A 242 -17.47 14.47 25.47
N PHE A 243 -18.25 13.91 26.39
CA PHE A 243 -18.91 14.62 27.47
C PHE A 243 -18.44 14.08 28.83
N ILE A 244 -18.31 14.97 29.80
CA ILE A 244 -18.06 14.64 31.21
C ILE A 244 -19.12 15.39 32.02
N ASN A 245 -19.92 14.67 32.80
CA ASN A 245 -21.04 15.22 33.58
C ASN A 245 -22.00 16.03 32.69
N GLY A 246 -22.34 15.50 31.50
CA GLY A 246 -23.20 16.17 30.52
C GLY A 246 -22.58 17.39 29.82
N THR A 247 -21.38 17.82 30.22
CA THR A 247 -20.67 18.95 29.60
C THR A 247 -19.72 18.45 28.53
N ARG A 248 -19.78 19.03 27.34
CA ARG A 248 -18.86 18.69 26.25
C ARG A 248 -17.44 19.13 26.58
N VAL A 249 -16.49 18.20 26.56
CA VAL A 249 -15.08 18.46 26.90
C VAL A 249 -14.12 18.30 25.73
N GLY A 250 -14.47 17.51 24.71
CA GLY A 250 -13.56 17.27 23.60
C GLY A 250 -14.21 16.61 22.39
N ILE A 251 -13.43 16.47 21.33
CA ILE A 251 -13.75 15.67 20.15
C ILE A 251 -12.56 14.76 19.87
N ASN A 252 -12.81 13.48 19.64
CA ASN A 252 -11.84 12.48 19.23
C ASN A 252 -12.14 11.97 17.82
N THR A 253 -11.10 11.58 17.08
CA THR A 253 -11.22 10.80 15.86
C THR A 253 -10.16 9.70 15.85
N SER A 254 -10.60 8.50 15.51
CA SER A 254 -9.77 7.34 15.11
C SER A 254 -9.95 7.01 13.63
N GLY A 255 -10.86 7.70 12.94
CA GLY A 255 -11.13 7.54 11.51
C GLY A 255 -10.16 8.32 10.63
N ARG A 256 -9.98 7.87 9.39
CA ARG A 256 -9.11 8.56 8.42
C ARG A 256 -9.78 9.78 7.78
N LYS A 257 -11.10 9.94 7.91
CA LYS A 257 -11.86 10.99 7.22
C LYS A 257 -11.53 12.40 7.67
N TYR A 258 -11.06 12.62 8.90
CA TYR A 258 -10.88 13.95 9.47
C TYR A 258 -9.43 14.23 9.90
N LYS A 259 -9.06 15.50 9.88
CA LYS A 259 -7.79 16.04 10.40
C LYS A 259 -8.04 17.13 11.41
N PHE A 260 -7.21 17.17 12.44
CA PHE A 260 -7.19 18.24 13.42
C PHE A 260 -5.86 18.97 13.30
N TYR A 261 -5.93 20.24 12.90
CA TYR A 261 -4.77 21.14 12.85
C TYR A 261 -3.61 20.60 11.99
N GLY A 262 -3.95 19.98 10.85
CA GLY A 262 -2.99 19.41 9.91
C GLY A 262 -2.56 17.98 10.23
N VAL A 263 -2.93 17.44 11.40
CA VAL A 263 -2.61 16.08 11.82
C VAL A 263 -3.73 15.13 11.40
N ALA A 264 -3.36 14.02 10.75
CA ALA A 264 -4.29 12.99 10.27
C ALA A 264 -4.03 11.63 10.94
N VAL A 265 -5.08 10.83 11.11
CA VAL A 265 -4.90 9.40 11.44
C VAL A 265 -4.13 8.71 10.31
N ASN A 266 -3.25 7.77 10.65
CA ASN A 266 -2.29 7.09 9.76
C ASN A 266 -1.10 7.95 9.29
N GLN A 267 -1.00 9.21 9.73
CA GLN A 267 0.18 10.03 9.48
C GLN A 267 1.37 9.53 10.30
N THR A 268 2.60 9.60 9.75
CA THR A 268 3.81 9.19 10.47
C THR A 268 4.14 10.18 11.58
N GLU A 269 4.57 9.67 12.74
CA GLU A 269 4.91 10.47 13.93
C GLU A 269 5.90 11.60 13.63
N ILE A 270 6.94 11.29 12.84
CA ILE A 270 8.00 12.24 12.46
C ILE A 270 7.44 13.45 11.69
N SER A 271 6.35 13.27 10.93
CA SER A 271 5.76 14.33 10.12
C SER A 271 4.79 15.23 10.90
N ILE A 272 4.39 14.86 12.13
CA ILE A 272 3.45 15.66 12.93
C ILE A 272 4.03 17.05 13.16
N LYS A 273 5.31 17.14 13.55
CA LYS A 273 5.96 18.42 13.89
C LYS A 273 6.01 19.41 12.73
N SER A 274 6.11 18.93 11.49
CA SER A 274 6.19 19.79 10.31
C SER A 274 4.82 20.17 9.72
N HIS A 275 3.77 19.39 10.00
CA HIS A 275 2.43 19.61 9.43
C HIS A 275 1.43 20.18 10.43
N MET A 276 1.69 20.03 11.73
CA MET A 276 0.79 20.53 12.76
C MET A 276 0.91 22.05 12.86
N TYR A 277 -0.19 22.76 12.60
CA TYR A 277 -0.26 24.23 12.74
C TYR A 277 -0.95 24.67 14.03
N TYR A 278 -1.19 23.73 14.95
CA TYR A 278 -1.63 24.03 16.31
C TYR A 278 -0.51 24.75 17.08
N HIS A 279 -0.86 25.81 17.80
CA HIS A 279 0.12 26.53 18.62
C HIS A 279 0.37 25.76 19.92
N VAL A 280 1.63 25.37 20.16
CA VAL A 280 2.04 24.52 21.28
C VAL A 280 2.96 25.30 22.21
N ASP A 281 2.54 25.42 23.47
CA ASP A 281 3.38 25.94 24.55
C ASP A 281 4.28 24.82 25.11
N ASN A 282 3.71 23.64 25.39
CA ASN A 282 4.41 22.49 25.96
C ASN A 282 3.89 21.16 25.37
N VAL A 283 4.71 20.11 25.45
CA VAL A 283 4.33 18.73 25.09
C VAL A 283 4.62 17.81 26.26
N TYR A 284 3.65 16.96 26.62
CA TYR A 284 3.77 15.98 27.69
C TYR A 284 3.47 14.58 27.16
N LYS A 285 4.26 13.58 27.56
CA LYS A 285 3.91 12.17 27.32
C LYS A 285 2.91 11.74 28.39
N VAL A 286 1.79 11.17 27.97
CA VAL A 286 0.72 10.69 28.84
C VAL A 286 0.71 9.17 28.80
N GLU A 287 0.66 8.54 29.97
CA GLU A 287 0.51 7.09 30.06
C GLU A 287 -0.85 6.68 29.51
N THR A 288 -0.85 5.80 28.50
CA THR A 288 -2.06 5.25 27.92
C THR A 288 -2.70 4.24 28.84
N ASN A 289 -4.03 4.17 28.81
CA ASN A 289 -4.75 3.14 29.52
C ASN A 289 -4.31 1.73 29.06
N THR A 290 -4.32 0.81 30.02
CA THR A 290 -3.81 -0.57 30.01
C THR A 290 -4.33 -1.50 28.90
N SER A 291 -5.22 -1.04 28.02
CA SER A 291 -5.84 -1.83 26.95
C SER A 291 -5.14 -1.76 25.59
N SER A 292 -4.18 -0.84 25.37
CA SER A 292 -3.38 -0.82 24.14
C SER A 292 -1.88 -0.79 24.44
N LEU A 293 -1.31 -1.97 24.74
CA LEU A 293 0.11 -2.24 25.05
C LEU A 293 1.14 -1.72 24.02
N PHE A 294 0.70 -1.06 22.94
CA PHE A 294 1.54 -0.66 21.82
C PHE A 294 1.25 0.77 21.35
N SER A 295 0.83 1.69 22.23
CA SER A 295 0.68 3.10 21.84
C SER A 295 1.29 4.05 22.86
N ASP A 296 1.83 5.17 22.37
CA ASP A 296 2.28 6.30 23.16
C ASP A 296 1.35 7.50 22.90
N SER A 297 0.92 8.19 23.95
CA SER A 297 0.10 9.39 23.83
C SER A 297 0.90 10.65 24.14
N TYR A 298 0.78 11.67 23.30
CA TYR A 298 1.44 12.96 23.46
C TYR A 298 0.41 14.09 23.54
N LEU A 299 0.41 14.82 24.65
CA LEU A 299 -0.45 15.97 24.90
C LEU A 299 0.26 17.26 24.54
N TYR A 300 -0.16 17.88 23.44
CA TYR A 300 0.26 19.20 22.98
C TYR A 300 -0.65 20.26 23.60
N VAL A 301 -0.08 21.14 24.42
CA VAL A 301 -0.83 22.08 25.26
C VAL A 301 -0.71 23.50 24.73
N ASN A 302 -1.82 24.23 24.73
CA ASN A 302 -1.86 25.67 24.55
C ASN A 302 -2.50 26.31 25.79
N LYS A 303 -1.67 26.73 26.73
CA LYS A 303 -2.07 27.35 27.98
C LYS A 303 -2.80 28.67 27.73
N ARG A 304 -2.42 29.41 26.68
CA ARG A 304 -3.02 30.71 26.34
C ARG A 304 -4.49 30.58 25.94
N LYS A 305 -4.84 29.53 25.19
CA LYS A 305 -6.20 29.27 24.71
C LYS A 305 -7.01 28.31 25.59
N ASN A 306 -6.40 27.83 26.69
CA ASN A 306 -6.90 26.76 27.54
C ASN A 306 -7.37 25.52 26.75
N ASP A 307 -6.65 25.14 25.70
CA ASP A 307 -6.97 23.93 24.93
C ASP A 307 -5.74 23.03 24.79
N CYS A 308 -5.99 21.77 24.40
CA CYS A 308 -4.92 20.82 24.12
C CYS A 308 -5.33 19.80 23.05
N ILE A 309 -4.33 19.24 22.37
CA ILE A 309 -4.47 18.12 21.45
C ILE A 309 -3.70 16.94 22.03
N LEU A 310 -4.38 15.81 22.20
CA LEU A 310 -3.76 14.53 22.47
C LEU A 310 -3.60 13.77 21.16
N VAL A 311 -2.38 13.41 20.81
CA VAL A 311 -2.09 12.55 19.66
C VAL A 311 -1.58 11.21 20.17
N THR A 312 -2.29 10.14 19.81
CA THR A 312 -1.92 8.77 20.14
C THR A 312 -1.20 8.17 18.94
N VAL A 313 0.01 7.66 19.16
CA VAL A 313 0.86 7.04 18.14
C VAL A 313 0.99 5.56 18.45
N ASN A 314 0.78 4.71 17.46
CA ASN A 314 1.06 3.28 17.60
C ASN A 314 2.58 3.07 17.56
N ASN A 315 3.12 2.45 18.61
CA ASN A 315 4.55 2.19 18.83
C ASN A 315 5.13 1.19 17.82
N THR A 316 4.31 0.37 17.16
CA THR A 316 4.74 -0.60 16.16
C THR A 316 4.84 0.03 14.78
N SER A 317 3.82 0.78 14.36
CA SER A 317 3.78 1.38 13.02
C SER A 317 4.38 2.79 12.99
N HIS A 318 4.59 3.43 14.14
CA HIS A 318 4.98 4.84 14.29
C HIS A 318 4.02 5.79 13.57
N ARG A 319 2.73 5.46 13.59
CA ARG A 319 1.67 6.25 12.94
C ARG A 319 0.63 6.68 13.96
N VAL A 320 0.02 7.83 13.68
CA VAL A 320 -1.10 8.37 14.46
C VAL A 320 -2.26 7.38 14.41
N ALA A 321 -2.65 6.85 15.56
CA ALA A 321 -3.79 5.96 15.73
C ALA A 321 -5.07 6.74 16.06
N SER A 322 -4.96 7.79 16.87
CA SER A 322 -6.10 8.65 17.20
C SER A 322 -5.65 10.06 17.56
N ILE A 323 -6.58 11.00 17.41
CA ILE A 323 -6.38 12.41 17.73
C ILE A 323 -7.56 12.88 18.57
N THR A 324 -7.30 13.50 19.71
CA THR A 324 -8.35 14.09 20.56
C THR A 324 -8.03 15.55 20.81
N TYR A 325 -9.00 16.43 20.55
CA TYR A 325 -8.93 17.84 20.92
C TYR A 325 -9.81 18.10 22.13
N PHE A 326 -9.28 18.77 23.14
CA PHE A 326 -10.01 19.17 24.35
C PHE A 326 -10.10 20.69 24.44
N TYR A 327 -11.28 21.20 24.80
CA TYR A 327 -11.55 22.64 24.92
C TYR A 327 -11.11 23.24 26.26
N ASP A 328 -10.73 22.39 27.20
CA ASP A 328 -10.40 22.78 28.57
C ASP A 328 -9.19 21.99 29.05
N TYR A 329 -8.01 22.54 28.78
CA TYR A 329 -6.75 21.95 29.18
C TYR A 329 -6.65 21.77 30.70
N PHE A 330 -7.04 22.76 31.50
CA PHE A 330 -6.91 22.67 32.96
C PHE A 330 -7.73 21.51 33.53
N LYS A 331 -8.97 21.34 33.06
CA LYS A 331 -9.80 20.20 33.47
C LYS A 331 -9.18 18.87 33.07
N MET A 332 -8.58 18.78 31.87
CA MET A 332 -7.90 17.56 31.42
C MET A 332 -6.62 17.28 32.19
N ALA A 333 -5.83 18.32 32.47
CA ALA A 333 -4.60 18.21 33.25
C ALA A 333 -4.88 17.70 34.67
N GLN A 334 -5.94 18.17 35.32
CA GLN A 334 -6.41 17.66 36.61
C GLN A 334 -6.82 16.19 36.52
N LYS A 335 -7.63 15.82 35.52
CA LYS A 335 -8.07 14.43 35.31
C LYS A 335 -6.89 13.48 35.04
N MET A 336 -5.86 13.97 34.37
CA MET A 336 -4.62 13.24 34.08
C MET A 336 -3.58 13.31 35.22
N LYS A 337 -3.88 13.98 36.35
CA LYS A 337 -2.96 14.20 37.47
C LYS A 337 -1.63 14.86 37.05
N MET A 338 -1.68 15.75 36.07
CA MET A 338 -0.51 16.50 35.58
C MET A 338 -0.24 17.79 36.36
N ILE A 339 -1.26 18.28 37.06
CA ILE A 339 -1.23 19.49 37.88
C ILE A 339 -2.06 19.19 39.13
N GLU A 340 -1.54 19.57 40.30
CA GLU A 340 -2.19 19.45 41.60
C GLU A 340 -3.21 20.56 41.85
#